data_AF-A0A239B467-F1
#
_entry.id   AF-A0A239B467-F1
#
_cell.length_a   1.000
_cell.length_b   1.000
_cell.length_c   1.000
_cell.angle_alpha   90.00
_cell.angle_beta   90.00
_cell.angle_gamma   90.00
#
_symmetry.space_group_name_H-M   'P 1'
#
loop_
_entity.id
_entity.type
_entity.pdbx_description
1 polymer ?
#
loop_
_entity_poly.entity_id
_entity_poly.type
_entity_poly.pdbx_seq_one_letter_code
_entity_poly.pdbx_strand_id
1 'polypeptide(L)'
;MDTNKDIPKNTDYQVPEDYFIDFQERLEVQIEFEEIVGTKKTSGFIVPEGYFSTFTEKVTSQVQETTKVVSLFKTKWMYAVASVAAIIILVFLLRSPNTITPFEDLESDTIASYLETDNYLISDYELGELLTDDELDDLSDNIQLEDTEVLEYLDITTDPYDLMIQ
;
A
#
# COMPACT_ATOMS: atom_id res chain seq x y z
N MET A 1 34.64 20.62 26.16
CA MET A 1 34.99 19.35 25.51
C MET A 1 34.71 18.26 26.54
N ASP A 2 33.44 17.88 26.63
CA ASP A 2 32.96 16.92 27.61
C ASP A 2 33.05 15.52 27.01
N THR A 3 34.08 14.77 27.39
CA THR A 3 34.22 13.36 27.01
C THR A 3 33.87 12.48 28.20
N ASN A 4 32.61 12.51 28.62
CA ASN A 4 32.09 11.50 29.53
C ASN A 4 31.58 10.34 28.69
N LYS A 5 32.50 9.45 28.29
CA LYS A 5 32.16 8.19 27.66
C LYS A 5 31.77 7.24 28.79
N ASP A 6 30.49 6.93 28.91
CA ASP A 6 29.92 6.00 29.88
C ASP A 6 30.68 4.66 29.83
N ILE A 7 31.63 4.49 30.75
CA ILE A 7 32.23 3.18 31.02
C ILE A 7 31.20 2.45 31.90
N PRO A 8 30.56 1.38 31.41
CA PRO A 8 29.63 0.62 32.24
C PRO A 8 30.40 0.10 33.46
N LYS A 9 30.01 0.56 34.66
CA LYS A 9 30.64 0.20 35.94
C LYS A 9 30.49 -1.28 36.30
N ASN A 10 29.68 -2.03 35.56
CA ASN A 10 29.43 -3.43 35.82
C ASN A 10 29.88 -4.26 34.62
N THR A 11 31.15 -4.60 34.61
CA THR A 11 31.65 -5.67 33.76
C THR A 11 31.51 -6.96 34.56
N ASP A 12 30.55 -7.82 34.22
CA ASP A 12 30.32 -9.13 34.87
C ASP A 12 31.47 -10.14 34.63
N TYR A 13 32.66 -9.66 34.24
CA TYR A 13 33.87 -10.45 34.15
C TYR A 13 34.44 -10.66 35.55
N GLN A 14 33.97 -11.70 36.21
CA GLN A 14 34.60 -12.23 37.42
C GLN A 14 35.61 -13.30 37.01
N VAL A 15 36.84 -13.17 37.48
CA VAL A 15 37.81 -14.26 37.35
C VAL A 15 37.35 -15.42 38.27
N PRO A 16 37.62 -16.67 37.90
CA PRO A 16 37.35 -17.80 38.77
C PRO A 16 37.97 -17.64 40.14
N GLU A 17 37.33 -18.23 41.15
CA GLU A 17 37.93 -18.41 42.47
C GLU A 17 39.28 -19.11 42.29
N ASP A 18 40.30 -18.65 43.04
CA ASP A 18 41.68 -19.14 42.99
C ASP A 18 42.46 -18.93 41.67
N TYR A 19 41.90 -18.20 40.69
CA TYR A 19 42.59 -17.91 39.42
C TYR A 19 44.02 -17.37 39.62
N PHE A 20 44.18 -16.43 40.55
CA PHE A 20 45.46 -15.79 40.86
C PHE A 20 46.30 -16.56 41.87
N ILE A 21 45.70 -17.44 42.67
CA ILE A 21 46.42 -18.26 43.66
C ILE A 21 47.34 -19.24 42.93
N ASP A 22 46.79 -19.94 41.94
CA ASP A 22 47.51 -20.95 41.17
C ASP A 22 48.19 -20.39 39.91
N PHE A 23 48.07 -19.07 39.66
CA PHE A 23 48.63 -18.45 38.45
C PHE A 23 50.14 -18.58 38.39
N GLN A 24 50.82 -18.36 39.51
CA GLN A 24 52.28 -18.40 39.57
C GLN A 24 52.80 -19.81 39.25
N GLU A 25 52.20 -20.84 39.85
CA GLU A 25 52.57 -22.23 39.59
C GLU A 25 52.35 -22.60 38.12
N ARG A 26 51.20 -22.22 37.54
CA ARG A 26 50.94 -22.45 36.10
C ARG A 26 51.94 -21.75 35.20
N LEU A 27 52.36 -20.54 35.57
CA LEU A 27 53.32 -19.76 34.80
C LEU A 27 54.72 -20.37 34.89
N GLU A 28 55.15 -20.81 36.07
CA GLU A 28 56.43 -21.51 36.27
C GLU A 28 56.48 -22.81 35.46
N VAL A 29 55.41 -23.62 35.51
CA VAL A 29 55.29 -24.85 34.70
C VAL A 29 55.34 -24.55 33.20
N GLN A 30 54.69 -23.48 32.74
CA GLN A 30 54.70 -23.07 31.33
C GLN A 30 56.10 -22.63 30.88
N ILE A 31 56.84 -21.88 31.71
CA ILE A 31 58.20 -21.44 31.42
C ILE A 31 59.14 -22.64 31.34
N GLU A 32 59.07 -23.54 32.32
CA GLU A 32 59.89 -24.77 32.35
C GLU A 32 59.58 -25.67 31.14
N PHE A 33 58.30 -25.81 30.79
CA PHE A 33 57.88 -26.52 29.58
C PHE A 33 58.45 -25.90 28.29
N GLU A 34 58.44 -24.56 28.17
CA GLU A 34 59.04 -23.85 27.03
C GLU A 34 60.57 -24.00 26.98
N GLU A 35 61.24 -24.11 28.13
CA GLU A 35 62.68 -24.35 28.25
C GLU A 35 63.06 -25.79 27.86
N ILE A 36 62.28 -26.80 28.30
CA ILE A 36 62.52 -28.22 28.02
C ILE A 36 62.22 -28.59 26.57
N VAL A 37 61.08 -28.13 26.03
CA VAL A 37 60.64 -28.47 24.67
C VAL A 37 61.38 -27.63 23.61
N GLY A 38 62.07 -26.58 24.06
CA GLY A 38 62.63 -25.54 23.21
C GLY A 38 61.50 -24.73 22.56
N THR A 39 61.78 -23.47 22.24
CA THR A 39 60.86 -22.65 21.46
C THR A 39 60.74 -23.20 20.04
N LYS A 40 59.97 -24.27 19.83
CA LYS A 40 59.32 -24.52 18.53
C LYS A 40 58.19 -23.50 18.35
N LYS A 41 58.54 -22.22 18.46
CA LYS A 41 57.81 -21.09 17.90
C LYS A 41 58.08 -21.08 16.39
N THR A 42 57.68 -22.12 15.69
CA THR A 42 57.08 -21.84 14.39
C THR A 42 55.74 -21.21 14.78
N SER A 43 55.74 -19.89 15.04
CA SER A 43 54.47 -19.19 15.14
C SER A 43 53.70 -19.57 13.88
N GLY A 44 52.42 -19.90 13.99
CA GLY A 44 51.62 -20.36 12.83
C GLY A 44 51.52 -19.33 11.70
N PHE A 45 52.23 -18.21 11.81
CA PHE A 45 52.31 -17.09 10.89
C PHE A 45 53.67 -17.04 10.19
N ILE A 46 54.19 -18.19 9.75
CA ILE A 46 55.30 -18.20 8.79
C ILE A 46 54.71 -18.01 7.40
N VAL A 47 54.99 -16.85 6.79
CA VAL A 47 54.62 -16.62 5.40
C VAL A 47 55.49 -17.49 4.47
N PRO A 48 54.95 -18.02 3.37
CA PRO A 48 55.75 -18.72 2.36
C PRO A 48 56.87 -17.85 1.81
N GLU A 49 57.97 -18.49 1.40
CA GLU A 49 59.08 -17.83 0.73
C GLU A 49 58.56 -17.09 -0.52
N GLY A 50 58.93 -15.81 -0.67
CA GLY A 50 58.50 -14.98 -1.80
C GLY A 50 57.05 -14.47 -1.77
N TYR A 51 56.31 -14.64 -0.66
CA TYR A 51 54.95 -14.11 -0.50
C TYR A 51 54.88 -12.61 -0.84
N PHE A 52 55.70 -11.79 -0.17
CA PHE A 52 55.70 -10.34 -0.38
C PHE A 52 56.28 -9.93 -1.74
N SER A 53 57.15 -10.75 -2.34
CA SER A 53 57.72 -10.50 -3.67
C SER A 53 56.67 -10.63 -4.77
N THR A 54 55.75 -11.58 -4.65
CA THR A 54 54.68 -11.83 -5.66
C THR A 54 53.35 -11.15 -5.31
N PHE A 55 53.20 -10.65 -4.08
CA PHE A 55 51.98 -10.01 -3.60
C PHE A 55 51.57 -8.81 -4.46
N THR A 56 52.51 -7.90 -4.72
CA THR A 56 52.26 -6.69 -5.53
C THR A 56 51.81 -7.04 -6.95
N GLU A 57 52.45 -8.04 -7.57
CA GLU A 57 52.10 -8.52 -8.91
C GLU A 57 50.70 -9.14 -8.94
N LYS A 58 50.38 -9.99 -7.95
CA LYS A 58 49.04 -10.60 -7.81
C LYS A 58 47.95 -9.54 -7.65
N VAL A 59 48.11 -8.59 -6.74
CA VAL A 59 47.13 -7.52 -6.53
C VAL A 59 46.97 -6.68 -7.80
N THR A 60 48.07 -6.32 -8.45
CA THR A 60 48.05 -5.51 -9.66
C THR A 60 47.38 -6.23 -10.84
N SER A 61 47.61 -7.53 -11.00
CA SER A 61 46.96 -8.35 -12.03
C SER A 61 45.44 -8.44 -11.84
N GLN A 62 44.98 -8.57 -10.59
CA GLN A 62 43.54 -8.66 -10.29
C GLN A 62 42.81 -7.32 -10.44
N VAL A 63 43.52 -6.19 -10.28
CA VAL A 63 42.94 -4.85 -10.44
C VAL A 63 42.93 -4.41 -11.92
N GLN A 64 43.84 -4.93 -12.75
CA GLN A 64 43.90 -4.62 -14.18
C GLN A 64 42.93 -5.43 -15.04
N GLU A 65 42.32 -6.49 -14.50
CA GLU A 65 41.20 -7.13 -15.18
C GLU A 65 40.00 -6.18 -15.17
N THR A 66 39.90 -5.40 -16.24
CA THR A 66 38.72 -4.58 -16.53
C THR A 66 37.51 -5.50 -16.54
N THR A 67 36.68 -5.40 -15.51
CA THR A 67 35.39 -6.08 -15.48
C THR A 67 34.65 -5.72 -16.77
N LYS A 68 34.21 -6.74 -17.51
CA LYS A 68 33.51 -6.57 -18.78
C LYS A 68 32.20 -5.83 -18.50
N VAL A 69 32.22 -4.50 -18.61
CA VAL A 69 31.03 -3.66 -18.49
C VAL A 69 30.12 -3.95 -19.68
N VAL A 70 29.06 -4.72 -19.44
CA VAL A 70 27.99 -4.88 -20.40
C VAL A 70 27.03 -3.70 -20.24
N SER A 71 26.80 -2.96 -21.32
CA SER A 71 25.84 -1.86 -21.32
C SER A 71 24.43 -2.40 -21.03
N LEU A 72 23.79 -1.88 -19.98
CA LEU A 72 22.46 -2.30 -19.53
C LEU A 72 21.33 -1.77 -20.42
N PHE A 73 21.58 -0.71 -21.21
CA PHE A 73 20.56 -0.06 -22.01
C PHE A 73 20.70 -0.43 -23.49
N LYS A 74 19.93 -1.43 -23.92
CA LYS A 74 19.79 -1.80 -25.34
C LYS A 74 18.77 -0.87 -26.01
N THR A 75 19.25 0.24 -26.57
CA THR A 75 18.42 1.26 -27.25
C THR A 75 17.49 0.71 -28.33
N LYS A 76 17.84 -0.42 -28.97
CA LYS A 76 17.04 -1.05 -30.03
C LYS A 76 15.71 -1.64 -29.56
N TRP A 77 15.61 -2.08 -28.30
CA TRP A 77 14.37 -2.65 -27.75
C TRP A 77 13.52 -1.61 -27.02
N MET A 78 14.11 -0.44 -26.74
CA MET A 78 13.46 0.64 -26.01
C MET A 78 12.25 1.21 -26.77
N TYR A 79 12.33 1.32 -28.11
CA TYR A 79 11.19 1.74 -28.93
C TYR A 79 10.04 0.73 -28.91
N ALA A 80 10.35 -0.57 -28.96
CA ALA A 80 9.34 -1.62 -28.91
C ALA A 80 8.63 -1.66 -27.54
N VAL A 81 9.39 -1.57 -26.44
CA VAL A 81 8.84 -1.53 -25.08
C VAL A 81 8.04 -0.25 -24.85
N ALA A 82 8.51 0.91 -25.34
CA ALA A 82 7.81 2.18 -25.21
C ALA A 82 6.45 2.17 -25.94
N SER A 83 6.36 1.55 -27.12
CA SER A 83 5.10 1.42 -27.87
C SER A 83 4.08 0.57 -27.11
N VAL A 84 4.49 -0.57 -26.54
CA VAL A 84 3.61 -1.42 -25.73
C VAL A 84 3.13 -0.67 -24.48
N ALA A 85 4.04 0.03 -23.78
CA ALA A 85 3.67 0.83 -22.62
C ALA A 85 2.68 1.96 -22.96
N ALA A 86 2.89 2.64 -24.10
CA ALA A 86 1.98 3.69 -24.56
C ALA A 86 0.58 3.16 -24.87
N ILE A 87 0.46 1.96 -25.46
CA ILE A 87 -0.84 1.30 -25.71
C ILE A 87 -1.53 0.95 -24.38
N ILE A 88 -0.79 0.44 -23.40
CA ILE A 88 -1.34 0.13 -22.07
C ILE A 88 -1.86 1.40 -21.38
N ILE A 89 -1.09 2.49 -21.46
CA ILE A 89 -1.50 3.80 -20.92
C ILE A 89 -2.74 4.32 -21.67
N LEU A 90 -2.77 4.23 -23.00
CA LEU A 90 -3.92 4.64 -23.81
C LEU A 90 -5.19 3.86 -23.43
N VAL A 91 -5.09 2.54 -23.26
CA VAL A 91 -6.20 1.68 -22.81
C VAL A 91 -6.64 2.05 -21.39
N PHE A 92 -5.70 2.35 -20.50
CA PHE A 92 -6.01 2.80 -19.15
C PHE A 92 -6.69 4.17 -19.12
N LEU A 93 -6.30 5.10 -20.00
CA LEU A 93 -6.94 6.41 -20.13
C LEU A 93 -8.33 6.34 -20.78
N LEU A 94 -8.54 5.40 -21.71
CA LEU A 94 -9.84 5.16 -22.34
C LEU A 94 -10.83 4.45 -21.42
N ARG A 95 -10.36 3.82 -20.35
CA ARG A 95 -11.21 3.24 -19.33
C ARG A 95 -11.79 4.36 -18.48
N SER A 96 -12.99 4.83 -18.84
CA SER A 96 -13.73 5.79 -18.00
C SER A 96 -13.84 5.25 -16.58
N PRO A 97 -13.51 6.06 -15.56
CA PRO A 97 -13.88 5.72 -14.20
C PRO A 97 -15.41 5.63 -14.18
N ASN A 98 -15.96 4.59 -13.56
CA ASN A 98 -17.39 4.56 -13.26
C ASN A 98 -17.66 5.73 -12.32
N THR A 99 -18.14 6.85 -12.86
CA THR A 99 -18.62 7.97 -12.07
C THR A 99 -19.99 7.57 -11.56
N ILE A 100 -20.12 7.35 -10.25
CA ILE A 100 -21.41 7.27 -9.60
C ILE A 100 -21.98 8.69 -9.71
N THR A 101 -22.97 8.88 -10.58
CA THR A 101 -23.71 10.15 -10.67
C THR A 101 -24.53 10.31 -9.39
N PRO A 102 -24.28 11.33 -8.57
CA PRO A 102 -25.14 11.59 -7.42
C PRO A 102 -26.56 11.94 -7.90
N PHE A 103 -27.57 11.63 -7.09
CA PHE A 103 -28.97 11.89 -7.42
C PHE A 103 -29.27 13.36 -7.70
N GLU A 104 -28.47 14.28 -7.14
CA GLU A 104 -28.60 15.74 -7.33
C GLU A 104 -28.30 16.19 -8.77
N ASP A 105 -27.51 15.41 -9.52
CA ASP A 105 -27.13 15.73 -10.91
C ASP A 105 -28.12 15.13 -11.94
N LEU A 106 -29.21 14.50 -11.50
CA LEU A 106 -30.19 13.92 -12.41
C LEU A 106 -31.14 15.00 -12.96
N GLU A 107 -31.28 15.02 -14.27
CA GLU A 107 -32.27 15.88 -14.93
C GLU A 107 -33.70 15.41 -14.62
N SER A 108 -34.61 16.37 -14.41
CA SER A 108 -36.03 16.10 -14.12
C SER A 108 -36.68 15.18 -15.16
N ASP A 109 -36.33 15.36 -16.43
CA ASP A 109 -36.88 14.57 -17.55
C ASP A 109 -36.44 13.10 -17.48
N THR A 110 -35.24 12.85 -16.93
CA THR A 110 -34.75 11.48 -16.71
C THR A 110 -35.48 10.82 -15.55
N ILE A 111 -35.72 11.55 -14.46
CA ILE A 111 -36.48 11.07 -13.31
C ILE A 111 -37.94 10.77 -13.72
N ALA A 112 -38.57 11.68 -14.46
CA ALA A 112 -39.93 11.50 -14.96
C ALA A 112 -40.05 10.28 -15.88
N SER A 113 -39.12 10.12 -16.83
CA SER A 113 -39.11 8.96 -17.73
C SER A 113 -38.92 7.63 -16.98
N TYR A 114 -38.10 7.60 -15.93
CA TYR A 114 -37.92 6.42 -15.09
C TYR A 114 -39.20 6.04 -14.33
N LEU A 115 -39.90 7.03 -13.76
CA LEU A 115 -41.17 6.82 -13.06
C LEU A 115 -42.31 6.38 -14.01
N GLU A 116 -42.34 6.92 -15.23
CA GLU A 116 -43.34 6.56 -16.25
C GLU A 116 -43.10 5.16 -16.83
N THR A 117 -41.83 4.78 -17.02
CA THR A 117 -41.47 3.49 -17.64
C THR A 117 -41.81 2.31 -16.72
N ASP A 118 -41.68 2.49 -15.40
CA ASP A 118 -41.82 1.44 -14.40
C ASP A 118 -42.95 1.78 -13.41
N ASN A 119 -44.17 1.96 -13.95
CA ASN A 119 -45.43 2.27 -13.25
C ASN A 119 -45.90 1.18 -12.24
N TYR A 120 -44.98 0.37 -11.72
CA TYR A 120 -45.20 -0.72 -10.77
C TYR A 120 -44.40 -0.55 -9.47
N LEU A 121 -43.45 0.40 -9.40
CA LEU A 121 -42.55 0.51 -8.25
C LEU A 121 -43.18 1.13 -7.01
N ILE A 122 -44.16 2.04 -7.18
CA ILE A 122 -44.89 2.71 -6.11
C ILE A 122 -46.35 2.88 -6.58
N SER A 123 -47.30 2.49 -5.73
CA SER A 123 -48.71 2.80 -5.97
C SER A 123 -49.01 4.27 -5.68
N ASP A 124 -50.03 4.86 -6.32
CA ASP A 124 -50.44 6.25 -6.07
C ASP A 124 -50.69 6.53 -4.57
N TYR A 125 -51.18 5.52 -3.85
CA TYR A 125 -51.38 5.57 -2.40
C TYR A 125 -50.07 5.65 -1.62
N GLU A 126 -49.07 4.84 -1.98
CA GLU A 126 -47.73 4.87 -1.35
C GLU A 126 -46.96 6.15 -1.71
N LEU A 127 -47.18 6.70 -2.90
CA LEU A 127 -46.59 7.98 -3.31
C LEU A 127 -47.11 9.13 -2.43
N GLY A 128 -48.41 9.11 -2.12
CA GLY A 128 -49.04 10.08 -1.22
C GLY A 128 -48.55 9.97 0.23
N GLU A 129 -48.18 8.78 0.71
CA GLU A 129 -47.57 8.58 2.04
C GLU A 129 -46.13 9.13 2.11
N LEU A 130 -45.45 9.22 0.96
CA LEU A 130 -44.07 9.67 0.88
C LEU A 130 -43.93 11.21 0.85
N LEU A 131 -45.02 11.92 0.52
CA LEU A 131 -45.08 13.37 0.51
C LEU A 131 -45.39 13.90 1.91
N THR A 132 -44.70 14.98 2.31
CA THR A 132 -45.01 15.68 3.56
C THR A 132 -46.17 16.65 3.40
N ASP A 133 -46.86 16.99 4.49
CA ASP A 133 -47.97 17.94 4.49
C ASP A 133 -47.57 19.30 3.86
N ASP A 134 -46.34 19.76 4.12
CA ASP A 134 -45.79 21.02 3.58
C ASP A 134 -45.59 20.93 2.04
N GLU A 135 -45.12 19.80 1.53
CA GLU A 135 -44.94 19.57 0.09
C GLU A 135 -46.28 19.44 -0.65
N LEU A 136 -47.32 18.93 0.04
CA LEU A 136 -48.67 18.80 -0.51
C LEU A 136 -49.33 20.17 -0.68
N ASP A 137 -49.11 21.09 0.28
CA ASP A 137 -49.59 22.47 0.24
C ASP A 137 -48.94 23.24 -0.92
N ASP A 138 -47.60 23.10 -1.07
CA ASP A 138 -46.86 23.67 -2.20
C ASP A 138 -47.37 23.14 -3.55
N LEU A 139 -47.73 21.86 -3.64
CA LEU A 139 -48.28 21.29 -4.87
C LEU A 139 -49.67 21.84 -5.19
N SER A 140 -50.53 21.99 -4.17
CA SER A 140 -51.87 22.57 -4.31
C SER A 140 -51.83 24.00 -4.85
N ASP A 141 -50.83 24.79 -4.45
CA ASP A 141 -50.67 26.18 -4.91
C ASP A 141 -50.15 26.27 -6.36
N ASN A 142 -49.39 25.28 -6.83
CA ASN A 142 -48.75 25.29 -8.14
C ASN A 142 -49.56 24.59 -9.25
N ILE A 143 -50.51 23.73 -8.90
CA ILE A 143 -51.39 23.08 -9.88
C ILE A 143 -52.64 23.94 -10.12
N GLN A 144 -52.80 24.43 -11.35
CA GLN A 144 -54.04 25.08 -11.79
C GLN A 144 -55.05 24.02 -12.21
N LEU A 145 -55.86 23.54 -11.26
CA LEU A 145 -56.98 22.66 -11.55
C LEU A 145 -58.16 23.48 -12.07
N GLU A 146 -58.66 23.17 -13.26
CA GLU A 146 -59.87 23.79 -13.78
C GLU A 146 -61.09 23.04 -13.21
N ASP A 147 -62.10 23.77 -12.72
CA ASP A 147 -63.32 23.19 -12.12
C ASP A 147 -63.98 22.14 -13.02
N THR A 148 -63.90 22.30 -14.35
CA THR A 148 -64.44 21.37 -15.34
C THR A 148 -63.73 20.01 -15.31
N GLU A 149 -62.40 20.01 -15.19
CA GLU A 149 -61.57 18.79 -15.19
C GLU A 149 -61.76 18.00 -13.88
N VAL A 150 -61.89 18.72 -12.76
CA VAL A 150 -62.21 18.12 -11.45
C VAL A 150 -63.61 17.49 -11.47
N LEU A 151 -64.61 18.16 -12.05
CA LEU A 151 -65.96 17.62 -12.16
C LEU A 151 -66.01 16.39 -13.08
N GLU A 152 -65.24 16.36 -14.18
CA GLU A 152 -65.16 15.21 -15.09
C GLU A 152 -64.51 14.00 -14.42
N TYR A 153 -63.41 14.21 -13.67
CA TYR A 153 -62.79 13.13 -12.89
C TYR A 153 -63.72 12.59 -11.82
N LEU A 154 -64.43 13.47 -11.10
CA LEU A 154 -65.40 13.05 -10.10
C LEU A 154 -66.59 12.31 -10.71
N ASP A 155 -67.07 12.70 -11.90
CA ASP A 155 -68.16 11.98 -12.59
C ASP A 155 -67.73 10.59 -13.07
N ILE A 156 -66.48 10.44 -13.53
CA ILE A 156 -65.90 9.16 -13.95
C ILE A 156 -65.65 8.22 -12.76
N THR A 157 -65.25 8.77 -11.61
CA THR A 157 -64.89 7.99 -10.42
C THR A 157 -66.05 7.77 -9.44
N THR A 158 -67.08 8.61 -9.50
CA THR A 158 -68.30 8.46 -8.69
C THR A 158 -69.28 7.55 -9.41
N ASP A 159 -69.18 6.25 -9.18
CA ASP A 159 -70.28 5.35 -9.51
C ASP A 159 -71.49 5.74 -8.63
N PRO A 160 -72.65 6.12 -9.20
CA PRO A 160 -73.82 6.52 -8.42
C PRO A 160 -74.33 5.42 -7.47
N TYR A 161 -73.90 4.17 -7.65
CA TYR A 161 -74.23 3.06 -6.74
C TYR A 161 -73.32 2.97 -5.51
N ASP A 162 -72.14 3.60 -5.50
CA ASP A 162 -71.20 3.55 -4.36
C ASP A 162 -71.64 4.47 -3.20
N LEU A 163 -72.34 5.56 -3.52
CA LEU A 163 -72.99 6.45 -2.54
C LEU A 163 -74.26 5.85 -1.90
N MET A 164 -74.69 4.65 -2.33
CA MET A 164 -75.84 3.94 -1.77
C MET A 164 -75.49 2.91 -0.69
N ILE A 165 -74.21 2.75 -0.36
CA ILE A 165 -73.77 1.88 0.73
C ILE A 165 -73.68 2.73 2.01
N GLN A 166 -74.48 2.33 3.01
CA GLN A 166 -74.70 2.98 4.30
C GLN A 166 -73.57 2.78 5.30
#